data_AF-A0A0L0LCE9-F1
#
_entry.id   AF-A0A0L0LCE9-F1
#
_cell.length_a   1.000
_cell.length_b   1.000
_cell.length_c   1.000
_cell.angle_alpha   90.00
_cell.angle_beta   90.00
_cell.angle_gamma   90.00
#
_symmetry.space_group_name_H-M   'P 1'
#
loop_
_entity.id
_entity.type
_entity.pdbx_description
1 polymer ?
#
loop_
_entity_poly.entity_id
_entity_poly.type
_entity_poly.pdbx_seq_one_letter_code
_entity_poly.pdbx_strand_id
1 'polypeptide(L)'
;MNTIWLDKVSENIFPLSLEQKDIKKALTEWIYEGNFYDLETPSELCQLCNHPDIRYQFEIRNKNTSSTLLIGSECVTRFGGIVVVDGQGNTVEIKEAKKRVAKDKNKLIRDAETKSVINTLVTLGSYDHEFDISNFLKYYQERMAFTPNQLSTILWRIEKHKVYFNKSHFKLTIKREREKQQLLNMEDWKLKKLFPCLSSSQKKFIQDATNNK
;
A
#
# COMPACT_ATOMS: atom_id res chain seq x y z
N MET A 1 28.14 7.54 -0.36
CA MET A 1 26.97 7.42 0.55
C MET A 1 26.83 8.72 1.29
N ASN A 2 25.62 9.28 1.37
CA ASN A 2 25.40 10.60 1.96
C ASN A 2 25.58 10.51 3.49
N THR A 3 26.62 11.13 4.03
CA THR A 3 27.11 10.98 5.42
C THR A 3 26.06 11.36 6.47
N ILE A 4 25.25 12.38 6.16
CA ILE A 4 24.20 12.93 7.03
C ILE A 4 23.19 11.88 7.52
N TRP A 5 22.91 10.84 6.71
CA TRP A 5 21.94 9.81 7.08
C TRP A 5 22.50 8.81 8.09
N LEU A 6 23.80 8.52 8.04
CA LEU A 6 24.43 7.59 8.98
C LEU A 6 24.64 8.21 10.35
N ASP A 7 24.83 9.53 10.41
CA ASP A 7 24.96 10.27 11.67
C ASP A 7 23.68 10.16 12.49
N LYS A 8 22.52 10.46 11.87
CA LYS A 8 21.20 10.31 12.52
C LYS A 8 20.92 8.86 12.96
N VAL A 9 21.28 7.89 12.12
CA VAL A 9 21.12 6.47 12.48
C VAL A 9 21.97 6.13 13.70
N SER A 10 23.22 6.61 13.74
CA SER A 10 24.13 6.42 14.88
C SER A 10 23.58 7.03 16.16
N GLU A 11 23.13 8.29 16.10
CA GLU A 11 22.52 9.02 17.22
C GLU A 11 21.31 8.28 17.81
N ASN A 12 20.49 7.66 16.96
CA ASN A 12 19.28 6.97 17.38
C ASN A 12 19.52 5.52 17.81
N ILE A 13 20.49 4.81 17.20
CA ILE A 13 20.69 3.38 17.44
C ILE A 13 21.61 3.11 18.62
N PHE A 14 22.65 3.92 18.81
CA PHE A 14 23.66 3.67 19.85
C PHE A 14 23.06 3.70 21.24
N PRO A 15 22.27 4.70 21.67
CA PRO A 15 21.71 4.73 23.03
C PRO A 15 20.85 3.51 23.40
N LEU A 16 20.39 2.75 22.39
CA LEU A 16 19.49 1.61 22.53
C LEU A 16 20.18 0.25 22.26
N SER A 17 21.48 0.25 21.91
CA SER A 17 22.27 -0.94 21.56
C SER A 17 23.36 -1.24 22.60
N LEU A 18 23.92 -2.45 22.61
CA LEU A 18 25.12 -2.74 23.40
C LEU A 18 26.39 -2.20 22.71
N GLU A 19 26.48 -2.34 21.39
CA GLU A 19 27.51 -1.70 20.58
C GLU A 19 27.22 -0.20 20.41
N GLN A 20 28.21 0.62 20.75
CA GLN A 20 28.09 2.09 20.87
C GLN A 20 29.01 2.85 19.91
N LYS A 21 29.86 2.16 19.14
CA LYS A 21 30.92 2.77 18.33
C LYS A 21 30.85 2.37 16.86
N ASP A 22 30.47 1.13 16.57
CA ASP A 22 30.35 0.63 15.20
C ASP A 22 28.87 0.46 14.80
N ILE A 23 28.38 1.38 13.96
CA ILE A 23 27.00 1.38 13.48
C ILE A 23 26.61 0.07 12.79
N LYS A 24 27.51 -0.57 12.04
CA LYS A 24 27.18 -1.80 11.32
C LYS A 24 26.97 -2.93 12.30
N LYS A 25 27.84 -3.04 13.30
CA LYS A 25 27.71 -4.02 14.38
C LYS A 25 26.46 -3.75 15.24
N ALA A 26 26.22 -2.49 15.62
CA ALA A 26 25.02 -2.11 16.38
C ALA A 26 23.73 -2.51 15.65
N LEU A 27 23.64 -2.27 14.34
CA LEU A 27 22.48 -2.67 13.54
C LEU A 27 22.22 -4.19 13.52
N THR A 28 23.24 -5.03 13.71
CA THR A 28 23.06 -6.51 13.79
C THR A 28 22.40 -6.98 15.09
N GLU A 29 22.22 -6.08 16.05
CA GLU A 29 21.46 -6.35 17.26
C GLU A 29 19.95 -6.25 17.04
N TRP A 30 19.51 -5.68 15.92
CA TRP A 30 18.12 -5.37 15.66
C TRP A 30 17.46 -6.40 14.75
N ILE A 31 16.22 -6.74 15.07
CA ILE A 31 15.42 -7.74 14.36
C ILE A 31 14.09 -7.15 13.91
N TYR A 32 13.69 -7.42 12.67
CA TYR A 32 12.35 -7.18 12.13
C TYR A 32 11.56 -8.49 12.07
N GLU A 33 10.53 -8.58 12.89
CA GLU A 33 9.74 -9.81 13.07
C GLU A 33 8.44 -9.83 12.27
N GLY A 34 8.09 -8.74 11.58
CA GLY A 34 6.85 -8.65 10.81
C GLY A 34 5.76 -7.81 11.47
N ASN A 35 6.08 -7.03 12.48
CA ASN A 35 5.16 -6.07 13.09
C ASN A 35 5.18 -4.76 12.28
N PHE A 36 4.03 -4.40 11.72
CA PHE A 36 3.89 -3.23 10.87
C PHE A 36 2.49 -2.60 11.01
N TYR A 37 2.42 -1.28 10.85
CA TYR A 37 1.25 -0.48 11.17
C TYR A 37 0.97 0.58 10.09
N ASP A 38 -0.31 0.81 9.81
CA ASP A 38 -0.77 1.96 9.01
C ASP A 38 -1.32 3.03 9.96
N LEU A 39 -0.70 4.20 9.97
CA LEU A 39 -1.11 5.37 10.73
C LEU A 39 -2.28 6.13 10.09
N GLU A 40 -2.77 5.65 8.94
CA GLU A 40 -3.78 6.25 8.06
C GLU A 40 -3.34 7.54 7.37
N THR A 41 -2.55 8.37 8.06
CA THR A 41 -1.99 9.64 7.57
C THR A 41 -0.47 9.67 7.74
N PRO A 42 0.25 10.37 6.84
CA PRO A 42 1.70 10.54 6.97
C PRO A 42 2.00 11.62 8.03
N SER A 43 2.25 11.19 9.28
CA SER A 43 2.39 12.11 10.41
C SER A 43 3.63 11.89 11.27
N GLU A 44 4.29 10.74 11.15
CA GLU A 44 5.36 10.34 12.08
C GLU A 44 6.75 10.48 11.49
N LEU A 45 7.74 10.56 12.37
CA LEU A 45 9.15 10.46 11.99
C LEU A 45 9.59 8.99 12.00
N CYS A 46 10.45 8.61 11.05
CA CYS A 46 11.18 7.36 11.16
C CYS A 46 12.16 7.44 12.33
N GLN A 47 11.96 6.63 13.38
CA GLN A 47 12.77 6.69 14.59
C GLN A 47 14.22 6.24 14.39
N LEU A 48 14.59 5.71 13.22
CA LEU A 48 15.97 5.37 12.89
C LEU A 48 16.70 6.51 12.18
N CYS A 49 16.09 7.13 11.16
CA CYS A 49 16.78 8.10 10.29
C CYS A 49 16.20 9.53 10.33
N ASN A 50 15.17 9.76 11.14
CA ASN A 50 14.41 11.00 11.26
C ASN A 50 13.82 11.49 9.93
N HIS A 51 13.54 10.58 8.99
CA HIS A 51 12.75 10.94 7.79
C HIS A 51 11.33 11.29 8.20
N PRO A 52 10.80 12.47 7.82
CA PRO A 52 9.48 12.89 8.24
C PRO A 52 8.36 12.22 7.44
N ASP A 53 7.13 12.43 7.92
CA ASP A 53 5.88 12.12 7.23
C ASP A 53 5.76 10.65 6.79
N ILE A 54 6.26 9.73 7.62
CA ILE A 54 6.04 8.30 7.38
C ILE A 54 4.62 7.92 7.82
N ARG A 55 3.88 7.27 6.92
CA ARG A 55 2.56 6.70 7.19
C ARG A 55 2.62 5.25 7.66
N TYR A 56 3.56 4.49 7.10
CA TYR A 56 3.71 3.06 7.36
C TYR A 56 4.93 2.83 8.23
N GLN A 57 4.70 2.26 9.42
CA GLN A 57 5.74 1.96 10.39
C GLN A 57 6.01 0.45 10.46
N PHE A 58 7.27 0.13 10.66
CA PHE A 58 7.81 -1.22 10.77
C PHE A 58 8.57 -1.26 12.10
N GLU A 59 8.14 -2.13 13.01
CA GLU A 59 8.79 -2.26 14.30
C GLU A 59 10.03 -3.13 14.18
N ILE A 60 11.16 -2.61 14.64
CA ILE A 60 12.37 -3.39 14.90
C ILE A 60 12.62 -3.44 16.40
N ARG A 61 13.17 -4.56 16.87
CA ARG A 61 13.48 -4.80 18.28
C ARG A 61 14.97 -5.07 18.44
N ASN A 62 15.59 -4.51 19.46
CA ASN A 62 16.95 -4.91 19.84
C ASN A 62 16.88 -6.21 20.65
N LYS A 63 17.60 -7.24 20.19
CA LYS A 63 17.59 -8.58 20.79
C LYS A 63 18.28 -8.67 22.16
N ASN A 64 19.08 -7.67 22.52
CA ASN A 64 19.86 -7.62 23.76
C ASN A 64 19.24 -6.71 24.82
N THR A 65 18.63 -5.59 24.41
CA THR A 65 18.11 -4.56 25.32
C THR A 65 16.59 -4.52 25.42
N SER A 66 15.87 -5.30 24.61
CA SER A 66 14.42 -5.24 24.44
C SER A 66 13.87 -3.88 23.97
N SER A 67 14.74 -2.93 23.62
CA SER A 67 14.33 -1.64 23.04
C SER A 67 13.65 -1.85 21.69
N THR A 68 12.71 -0.99 21.32
CA THR A 68 12.02 -1.03 20.03
C THR A 68 12.11 0.31 19.30
N LEU A 69 12.03 0.25 17.97
CA LEU A 69 11.94 1.43 17.11
C LEU A 69 10.90 1.19 16.01
N LEU A 70 10.10 2.21 15.73
CA LEU A 70 9.15 2.29 14.63
C LEU A 70 9.77 3.06 13.47
N ILE A 71 10.04 2.34 12.37
CA ILE A 71 10.85 2.85 11.27
C ILE A 71 10.11 2.75 9.94
N GLY A 72 10.56 3.49 8.94
CA GLY A 72 10.05 3.34 7.58
C GLY A 72 10.53 2.03 6.93
N SER A 73 9.72 1.46 6.03
CA SER A 73 10.03 0.18 5.35
C SER A 73 11.41 0.12 4.71
N GLU A 74 11.88 1.25 4.14
CA GLU A 74 13.17 1.30 3.47
C GLU A 74 14.33 1.11 4.47
N CYS A 75 14.19 1.68 5.68
CA CYS A 75 15.23 1.61 6.70
C CYS A 75 15.49 0.18 7.17
N VAL A 76 14.49 -0.70 7.13
CA VAL A 76 14.63 -2.13 7.46
C VAL A 76 15.71 -2.81 6.61
N THR A 77 15.87 -2.43 5.34
CA THR A 77 16.75 -3.15 4.40
C THR A 77 17.89 -2.31 3.81
N ARG A 78 17.86 -0.99 4.00
CA ARG A 78 18.82 -0.05 3.42
C ARG A 78 20.23 -0.19 3.97
N PHE A 79 20.38 -0.44 5.27
CA PHE A 79 21.68 -0.39 5.96
C PHE A 79 22.36 -1.75 6.10
N GLY A 80 21.69 -2.85 5.73
CA GLY A 80 22.28 -4.19 5.65
C GLY A 80 22.64 -4.87 6.97
N GLY A 81 22.32 -4.26 8.13
CA GLY A 81 22.59 -4.85 9.45
C GLY A 81 21.36 -5.40 10.18
N ILE A 82 20.17 -4.84 9.96
CA ILE A 82 18.94 -5.29 10.61
C ILE A 82 18.59 -6.69 10.11
N VAL A 83 18.46 -7.63 11.05
CA VAL A 83 18.09 -9.02 10.78
C VAL A 83 16.59 -9.07 10.48
N VAL A 84 16.20 -9.76 9.42
CA VAL A 84 14.79 -10.07 9.16
C VAL A 84 14.58 -11.55 9.40
N VAL A 85 13.50 -11.93 10.07
CA VAL A 85 13.15 -13.35 10.32
C VAL A 85 11.85 -13.76 9.62
N ASP A 86 11.63 -15.05 9.42
CA ASP A 86 10.36 -15.59 8.93
C ASP A 86 9.35 -15.84 10.07
N GLY A 87 8.20 -16.44 9.75
CA GLY A 87 7.16 -16.79 10.73
C GLY A 87 7.55 -17.93 11.68
N GLN A 88 8.68 -18.59 11.43
CA GLN A 88 9.27 -19.62 12.28
C GLN A 88 10.45 -19.05 13.11
N GLY A 89 10.80 -17.78 12.94
CA GLY A 89 11.91 -17.13 13.62
C GLY A 89 13.28 -17.34 12.94
N ASN A 90 13.34 -17.96 11.77
CA ASN A 90 14.61 -18.16 11.06
C ASN A 90 15.04 -16.88 10.33
N THR A 91 16.33 -16.58 10.35
CA THR A 91 16.88 -15.44 9.59
C THR A 91 16.69 -15.66 8.09
N VAL A 92 16.15 -14.66 7.41
CA VAL A 92 16.03 -14.67 5.95
C VAL A 92 17.21 -13.96 5.29
N GLU A 93 17.64 -14.48 4.15
CA GLU A 93 18.69 -13.83 3.34
C GLU A 93 18.25 -12.44 2.85
N ILE A 94 19.22 -11.56 2.60
CA ILE A 94 18.98 -10.15 2.23
C ILE A 94 17.98 -9.97 1.07
N LYS A 95 18.05 -10.85 0.06
CA LYS A 95 17.14 -10.79 -1.11
C LYS A 95 15.70 -11.10 -0.70
N GLU A 96 15.50 -12.09 0.15
CA GLU A 96 14.18 -12.49 0.66
C GLU A 96 13.68 -11.50 1.73
N ALA A 97 14.57 -10.92 2.53
CA ALA A 97 14.27 -9.81 3.45
C ALA A 97 13.63 -8.63 2.71
N LYS A 98 14.23 -8.18 1.60
CA LYS A 98 13.67 -7.12 0.75
C LYS A 98 12.28 -7.47 0.22
N LYS A 99 12.09 -8.72 -0.25
CA LYS A 99 10.78 -9.17 -0.73
C LYS A 99 9.74 -9.21 0.38
N ARG A 100 10.11 -9.68 1.58
CA ARG A 100 9.23 -9.75 2.75
C ARG A 100 8.77 -8.36 3.16
N VAL A 101 9.69 -7.43 3.37
CA VAL A 101 9.37 -6.04 3.74
C VAL A 101 8.50 -5.37 2.66
N ALA A 102 8.79 -5.59 1.38
CA ALA A 102 7.96 -5.09 0.29
C ALA A 102 6.56 -5.71 0.30
N LYS A 103 6.44 -7.01 0.60
CA LYS A 103 5.14 -7.71 0.73
C LYS A 103 4.32 -7.11 1.88
N ASP A 104 4.93 -6.89 3.03
CA ASP A 104 4.29 -6.32 4.22
C ASP A 104 3.82 -4.89 3.97
N LYS A 105 4.67 -4.04 3.39
CA LYS A 105 4.28 -2.69 2.93
C LYS A 105 3.10 -2.75 1.95
N ASN A 106 3.18 -3.62 0.95
CA ASN A 106 2.12 -3.76 -0.05
C ASN A 106 0.83 -4.33 0.54
N LYS A 107 0.88 -5.02 1.69
CA LYS A 107 -0.29 -5.44 2.42
C LYS A 107 -0.96 -4.23 3.08
N LEU A 108 -0.22 -3.40 3.81
CA LEU A 108 -0.76 -2.17 4.40
C LEU A 108 -1.42 -1.25 3.36
N ILE A 109 -0.77 -1.05 2.21
CA ILE A 109 -1.32 -0.26 1.10
C ILE A 109 -2.65 -0.87 0.61
N ARG A 110 -2.68 -2.19 0.39
CA ARG A 110 -3.90 -2.87 -0.09
C ARG A 110 -5.03 -2.81 0.93
N ASP A 111 -4.73 -2.98 2.21
CA ASP A 111 -5.72 -2.93 3.29
C ASP A 111 -6.31 -1.51 3.38
N ALA A 112 -5.47 -0.47 3.27
CA ALA A 112 -5.89 0.92 3.21
C ALA A 112 -6.76 1.25 1.98
N GLU A 113 -6.35 0.81 0.79
CA GLU A 113 -7.13 0.96 -0.45
C GLU A 113 -8.51 0.29 -0.29
N THR A 114 -8.54 -0.92 0.26
CA THR A 114 -9.77 -1.69 0.50
C THR A 114 -10.70 -0.97 1.47
N LYS A 115 -10.18 -0.52 2.61
CA LYS A 115 -10.91 0.27 3.60
C LYS A 115 -11.48 1.54 2.97
N SER A 116 -10.70 2.23 2.15
CA SER A 116 -11.14 3.43 1.45
C SER A 116 -12.30 3.16 0.50
N VAL A 117 -12.26 2.08 -0.30
CA VAL A 117 -13.38 1.71 -1.19
C VAL A 117 -14.62 1.35 -0.39
N ILE A 118 -14.49 0.49 0.63
CA ILE A 118 -15.62 0.06 1.47
C ILE A 118 -16.28 1.26 2.14
N ASN A 119 -15.50 2.15 2.77
CA ASN A 119 -16.03 3.35 3.42
C ASN A 119 -16.75 4.26 2.42
N THR A 120 -16.20 4.41 1.21
CA THR A 120 -16.84 5.20 0.14
C THR A 120 -18.18 4.59 -0.26
N LEU A 121 -18.26 3.27 -0.42
CA LEU A 121 -19.50 2.58 -0.78
C LEU A 121 -20.55 2.69 0.33
N VAL A 122 -20.17 2.44 1.59
CA VAL A 122 -21.06 2.59 2.75
C VAL A 122 -21.62 4.01 2.83
N THR A 123 -20.74 5.01 2.68
CA THR A 123 -21.13 6.43 2.65
C THR A 123 -22.07 6.73 1.48
N LEU A 124 -21.81 6.18 0.29
CA LEU A 124 -22.71 6.32 -0.84
C LEU A 124 -24.10 5.73 -0.54
N GLY A 125 -24.16 4.54 0.08
CA GLY A 125 -25.41 3.88 0.46
C GLY A 125 -26.24 4.68 1.49
N SER A 126 -25.59 5.51 2.32
CA SER A 126 -26.30 6.40 3.24
C SER A 126 -26.91 7.62 2.56
N TYR A 127 -26.47 7.99 1.34
CA TYR A 127 -27.01 9.09 0.55
C TYR A 127 -27.94 8.65 -0.58
N ASP A 128 -27.73 7.43 -1.12
CA ASP A 128 -28.44 6.89 -2.27
C ASP A 128 -29.25 5.64 -1.88
N HIS A 129 -30.37 5.84 -1.20
CA HIS A 129 -31.19 4.73 -0.66
C HIS A 129 -31.81 3.83 -1.74
N GLU A 130 -31.94 4.30 -2.98
CA GLU A 130 -32.42 3.50 -4.12
C GLU A 130 -31.31 2.64 -4.75
N PHE A 131 -30.04 2.90 -4.41
CA PHE A 131 -28.92 2.13 -4.90
C PHE A 131 -28.67 0.92 -4.02
N ASP A 132 -28.74 -0.27 -4.61
CA ASP A 132 -28.40 -1.52 -3.95
C ASP A 132 -26.89 -1.64 -3.71
N ILE A 133 -26.41 -0.92 -2.69
CA ILE A 133 -25.01 -0.89 -2.31
C ILE A 133 -24.52 -2.24 -1.80
N SER A 134 -25.41 -3.03 -1.21
CA SER A 134 -25.11 -4.33 -0.60
C SER A 134 -24.58 -5.32 -1.63
N ASN A 135 -25.19 -5.36 -2.82
CA ASN A 135 -24.69 -6.21 -3.90
C ASN A 135 -23.32 -5.77 -4.45
N PHE A 136 -23.05 -4.46 -4.49
CA PHE A 136 -21.74 -3.95 -4.91
C PHE A 136 -20.64 -4.21 -3.87
N LEU A 137 -20.96 -4.04 -2.59
CA LEU A 137 -20.06 -4.38 -1.48
C LEU A 137 -19.70 -5.86 -1.50
N LYS A 138 -20.70 -6.74 -1.62
CA LYS A 138 -20.49 -8.19 -1.73
C LYS A 138 -19.58 -8.54 -2.92
N TYR A 139 -19.90 -7.99 -4.10
CA TYR A 139 -19.08 -8.22 -5.29
C TYR A 139 -17.63 -7.77 -5.09
N TYR A 140 -17.43 -6.59 -4.49
CA TYR A 140 -16.10 -6.06 -4.24
C TYR A 140 -15.33 -6.91 -3.23
N GLN A 141 -15.95 -7.35 -2.14
CA GLN A 141 -15.30 -8.22 -1.15
C GLN A 141 -14.82 -9.55 -1.73
N GLU A 142 -15.55 -10.11 -2.71
CA GLU A 142 -15.17 -11.36 -3.38
C GLU A 142 -14.08 -11.18 -4.45
N ARG A 143 -14.00 -10.01 -5.10
CA ARG A 143 -13.20 -9.80 -6.32
C ARG A 143 -12.09 -8.76 -6.18
N MET A 144 -12.18 -7.89 -5.20
CA MET A 144 -11.31 -6.72 -4.97
C MET A 144 -11.23 -5.77 -6.17
N ALA A 145 -12.26 -5.78 -7.02
CA ALA A 145 -12.37 -5.01 -8.26
C ALA A 145 -13.83 -5.00 -8.74
N PHE A 146 -14.13 -4.14 -9.72
CA PHE A 146 -15.43 -4.02 -10.37
C PHE A 146 -15.34 -4.33 -11.87
N THR A 147 -16.44 -4.80 -12.45
CA THR A 147 -16.58 -4.77 -13.92
C THR A 147 -16.64 -3.32 -14.42
N PRO A 148 -16.32 -3.04 -15.70
CA PRO A 148 -16.45 -1.69 -16.25
C PRO A 148 -17.82 -1.06 -16.00
N ASN A 149 -18.91 -1.79 -16.28
CA ASN A 149 -20.25 -1.25 -16.11
C ASN A 149 -20.56 -0.95 -14.63
N GLN A 150 -20.18 -1.85 -13.71
CA GLN A 150 -20.35 -1.60 -12.28
C GLN A 150 -19.59 -0.34 -11.85
N LEU A 151 -18.32 -0.22 -12.25
CA LEU A 151 -17.50 0.92 -11.85
C LEU A 151 -18.04 2.23 -12.44
N SER A 152 -18.47 2.24 -13.70
CA SER A 152 -19.11 3.41 -14.32
C SER A 152 -20.35 3.85 -13.55
N THR A 153 -21.20 2.91 -13.12
CA THR A 153 -22.38 3.20 -12.31
C THR A 153 -22.01 3.77 -10.94
N ILE A 154 -21.04 3.16 -10.26
CA ILE A 154 -20.55 3.65 -8.95
C ILE A 154 -20.02 5.07 -9.07
N LEU A 155 -19.13 5.34 -10.03
CA LEU A 155 -18.53 6.66 -10.19
C LEU A 155 -19.58 7.74 -10.49
N TRP A 156 -20.58 7.42 -11.33
CA TRP A 156 -21.68 8.34 -11.60
C TRP A 156 -22.48 8.66 -10.32
N ARG A 157 -22.79 7.66 -9.48
CA ARG A 157 -23.52 7.88 -8.22
C ARG A 157 -22.70 8.65 -7.20
N ILE A 158 -21.41 8.32 -7.06
CA ILE A 158 -20.47 9.07 -6.20
C ILE A 158 -20.44 10.55 -6.60
N GLU A 159 -20.32 10.84 -7.90
CA GLU A 159 -20.31 12.21 -8.43
C GLU A 159 -21.66 12.92 -8.21
N LYS A 160 -22.79 12.23 -8.44
CA LYS A 160 -24.15 12.75 -8.20
C LYS A 160 -24.35 13.19 -6.74
N HIS A 161 -23.86 12.39 -5.79
CA HIS A 161 -24.00 12.64 -4.35
C HIS A 161 -22.80 13.35 -3.72
N LYS A 162 -21.82 13.75 -4.53
CA LYS A 162 -20.60 14.47 -4.09
C LYS A 162 -19.85 13.76 -2.96
N VAL A 163 -19.83 12.42 -2.97
CA VAL A 163 -19.07 11.62 -2.00
C VAL A 163 -17.58 11.74 -2.30
N TYR A 164 -16.77 12.08 -1.31
CA TYR A 164 -15.31 12.14 -1.46
C TYR A 164 -14.73 10.74 -1.62
N PHE A 165 -13.80 10.57 -2.56
CA PHE A 165 -13.17 9.28 -2.83
C PHE A 165 -11.86 9.44 -3.62
N ASN A 166 -11.01 8.41 -3.57
CA ASN A 166 -9.83 8.32 -4.43
C ASN A 166 -10.08 7.34 -5.59
N LYS A 167 -10.11 7.86 -6.82
CA LYS A 167 -10.31 7.07 -8.04
C LYS A 167 -9.31 5.91 -8.18
N SER A 168 -8.05 6.08 -7.78
CA SER A 168 -7.04 5.03 -7.96
C SER A 168 -7.27 3.81 -7.06
N HIS A 169 -8.05 3.94 -5.98
CA HIS A 169 -8.38 2.81 -5.10
C HIS A 169 -9.45 1.89 -5.71
N PHE A 170 -10.28 2.44 -6.61
CA PHE A 170 -11.31 1.69 -7.31
C PHE A 170 -10.71 0.94 -8.49
N LYS A 171 -10.56 -0.37 -8.37
CA LYS A 171 -9.94 -1.21 -9.40
C LYS A 171 -10.98 -1.81 -10.34
N LEU A 172 -10.57 -1.99 -11.59
CA LEU A 172 -11.38 -2.59 -12.64
C LEU A 172 -10.84 -3.98 -13.03
N THR A 173 -11.73 -4.94 -13.33
CA THR A 173 -11.38 -6.24 -13.92
C THR A 173 -11.77 -6.31 -15.40
N ILE A 174 -10.84 -6.76 -16.25
CA ILE A 174 -11.06 -7.14 -17.66
C ILE A 174 -10.53 -8.54 -17.97
N LYS A 175 -10.64 -9.46 -17.01
CA LYS A 175 -10.14 -10.83 -17.16
C LYS A 175 -10.96 -11.62 -18.17
N ARG A 176 -12.26 -11.32 -18.28
CA ARG A 176 -13.18 -12.03 -19.18
C ARG A 176 -13.43 -11.22 -20.44
N GLU A 177 -13.70 -11.91 -21.55
CA GLU A 177 -13.99 -11.26 -22.83
C GLU A 177 -15.17 -10.28 -22.72
N ARG A 178 -16.22 -10.68 -21.99
CA ARG A 178 -17.36 -9.79 -21.69
C ARG A 178 -16.92 -8.46 -21.06
N GLU A 179 -15.98 -8.47 -20.13
CA GLU A 179 -15.50 -7.25 -19.45
C GLU A 179 -14.67 -6.37 -20.40
N LYS A 180 -13.84 -6.99 -21.26
CA LYS A 180 -13.12 -6.25 -22.30
C LYS A 180 -14.08 -5.57 -23.25
N GLN A 181 -15.10 -6.28 -23.73
CA GLN A 181 -16.12 -5.73 -24.62
C GLN A 181 -16.92 -4.61 -23.95
N GLN A 182 -17.27 -4.72 -22.66
CA GLN A 182 -17.88 -3.61 -21.93
C GLN A 182 -17.01 -2.36 -21.95
N LEU A 183 -15.71 -2.50 -21.73
CA LEU A 183 -14.77 -1.37 -21.71
C LEU A 183 -14.60 -0.74 -23.11
N LEU A 184 -14.53 -1.55 -24.16
CA LEU A 184 -14.34 -1.08 -25.54
C LEU A 184 -15.59 -0.46 -26.17
N ASN A 185 -16.78 -0.85 -25.71
CA ASN A 185 -18.05 -0.33 -26.19
C ASN A 185 -18.57 0.85 -25.35
N MET A 186 -17.82 1.29 -24.35
CA MET A 186 -18.17 2.48 -23.58
C MET A 186 -18.03 3.75 -24.41
N GLU A 187 -18.95 4.68 -24.17
CA GLU A 187 -18.81 6.06 -24.64
C GLU A 187 -17.52 6.69 -24.11
N ASP A 188 -16.84 7.48 -24.94
CA ASP A 188 -15.52 8.06 -24.65
C ASP A 188 -15.47 8.81 -23.32
N TRP A 189 -16.54 9.54 -22.98
CA TRP A 189 -16.61 10.29 -21.73
C TRP A 189 -16.67 9.36 -20.50
N LYS A 190 -17.35 8.20 -20.58
CA LYS A 190 -17.36 7.20 -19.50
C LYS A 190 -15.97 6.58 -19.36
N LEU A 191 -15.35 6.25 -20.49
CA LEU A 191 -14.00 5.69 -20.50
C LEU A 191 -12.97 6.65 -19.91
N LYS A 192 -13.05 7.95 -20.26
CA LYS A 192 -12.21 9.01 -19.68
C LYS A 192 -12.38 9.11 -18.17
N LYS A 193 -13.61 8.94 -17.64
CA LYS A 193 -13.86 8.92 -16.19
C LYS A 193 -13.24 7.71 -15.50
N LEU A 194 -13.22 6.55 -16.16
CA LEU A 194 -12.62 5.31 -15.64
C LEU A 194 -11.09 5.27 -15.77
N PHE A 195 -10.50 6.08 -16.64
CA PHE A 195 -9.06 6.04 -16.92
C PHE A 195 -8.14 6.10 -15.69
N PRO A 196 -8.44 6.90 -14.63
CA PRO A 196 -7.64 6.91 -13.40
C PRO A 196 -7.71 5.61 -12.59
N CYS A 197 -8.73 4.77 -12.82
CA CYS A 197 -8.95 3.48 -12.16
C CYS A 197 -8.21 2.31 -12.85
N LEU A 198 -7.67 2.55 -14.04
CA LEU A 198 -7.02 1.52 -14.86
C LEU A 198 -5.57 1.29 -14.46
N SER A 199 -5.15 0.02 -14.45
CA SER A 199 -3.74 -0.34 -14.39
C SER A 199 -2.99 0.07 -15.66
N SER A 200 -1.66 0.14 -15.60
CA SER A 200 -0.82 0.43 -16.77
C SER A 200 -1.07 -0.56 -17.92
N SER A 201 -1.28 -1.86 -17.61
CA SER A 201 -1.59 -2.87 -18.63
C SER A 201 -2.97 -2.69 -19.26
N GLN A 202 -3.96 -2.27 -18.48
CA GLN A 202 -5.32 -1.98 -18.99
C GLN A 202 -5.33 -0.72 -19.86
N LYS A 203 -4.57 0.32 -19.49
CA LYS A 203 -4.40 1.52 -20.32
C LYS A 203 -3.78 1.17 -21.67
N LYS A 204 -2.73 0.34 -21.66
CA LYS A 204 -2.11 -0.14 -22.90
C LYS A 204 -3.09 -0.93 -23.77
N PHE A 205 -3.87 -1.84 -23.17
CA PHE A 205 -4.90 -2.58 -23.89
C PHE A 205 -5.90 -1.67 -24.64
N ILE A 206 -6.35 -0.58 -24.01
CA ILE A 206 -7.23 0.38 -24.67
C ILE A 206 -6.51 1.08 -25.81
N GLN A 207 -5.28 1.57 -25.59
CA GLN A 207 -4.51 2.27 -26.62
C GLN A 207 -4.30 1.39 -27.86
N ASP A 208 -3.93 0.12 -27.64
CA ASP A 208 -3.76 -0.85 -28.72
C ASP A 208 -5.07 -1.10 -29.46
N ALA A 209 -6.21 -1.17 -28.75
CA ALA A 209 -7.53 -1.35 -29.38
C ALA A 209 -8.04 -0.11 -30.13
N THR A 210 -7.66 1.10 -29.71
CA THR A 210 -8.04 2.35 -30.37
C THR A 210 -7.19 2.63 -31.60
N ASN A 211 -5.90 2.28 -31.59
CA ASN A 211 -4.99 2.47 -32.73
C ASN A 211 -5.24 1.47 -33.89
N ASN A 212 -5.98 0.39 -33.63
CA ASN A 212 -6.33 -0.64 -34.61
C ASN A 212 -7.76 -0.48 -35.18
N LYS A 213 -8.43 0.64 -34.89
CA LYS A 213 -9.72 1.04 -35.48
C LYS A 213 -9.49 2.12 -36.54
#